data_AF-A0A388QU84-F1
#
_entry.id   AF-A0A388QU84-F1
#
_cell.length_a   1.000
_cell.length_b   1.000
_cell.length_c   1.000
_cell.angle_alpha   90.00
_cell.angle_beta   90.00
_cell.angle_gamma   90.00
#
_symmetry.space_group_name_H-M   'P 1'
#
loop_
_entity.id
_entity.type
_entity.pdbx_description
1 polymer ?
#
loop_
_entity_poly.entity_id
_entity_poly.type
_entity_poly.pdbx_seq_one_letter_code
_entity_poly.pdbx_strand_id
1 'polypeptide(L)'
;MPASATVARVLERVAQGDAVPAACAAEGLACQTDVTVDAHYDGKPVCTVTLPWVVSGHAVLFADGSAVAEARLRSLASALAIPVCVVRRAA
;
A
#
# COMPACT_ATOMS: atom_id res chain seq x y z
N MET A 1 12.36 0.76 -6.65
CA MET A 1 11.80 1.00 -8.00
C MET A 1 10.67 2.02 -7.86
N PRO A 2 10.57 3.04 -8.73
CA PRO A 2 9.39 3.90 -8.75
C PRO A 2 8.16 3.06 -9.13
N ALA A 3 7.02 3.34 -8.50
CA ALA A 3 5.75 2.76 -8.93
C ALA A 3 5.52 3.10 -10.41
N SER A 4 4.94 2.18 -11.18
CA SER A 4 4.57 2.45 -12.58
C SER A 4 3.68 3.69 -12.66
N ALA A 5 3.77 4.47 -13.74
CA ALA A 5 2.95 5.66 -13.95
C ALA A 5 1.44 5.38 -13.76
N THR A 6 1.00 4.18 -14.10
CA THR A 6 -0.39 3.71 -13.88
C THR A 6 -0.72 3.52 -12.40
N VAL A 7 0.20 2.95 -11.61
CA VAL A 7 0.02 2.80 -10.16
C VAL A 7 -0.01 4.18 -9.49
N ALA A 8 0.85 5.10 -9.93
CA ALA A 8 0.83 6.49 -9.43
C ALA A 8 -0.55 7.15 -9.64
N ARG A 9 -1.14 7.03 -10.84
CA ARG A 9 -2.49 7.55 -11.13
C ARG A 9 -3.58 6.93 -10.25
N VAL A 10 -3.51 5.62 -10.00
CA VAL A 10 -4.44 4.96 -9.06
C VAL A 10 -4.30 5.57 -7.66
N LEU A 11 -3.07 5.73 -7.17
CA LEU A 11 -2.83 6.33 -5.85
C LEU A 11 -3.34 7.77 -5.77
N GLU A 12 -3.20 8.56 -6.83
CA GLU A 12 -3.73 9.92 -6.91
C GLU A 12 -5.26 9.95 -6.83
N ARG A 13 -5.97 9.10 -7.60
CA ARG A 13 -7.43 8.98 -7.52
C ARG A 13 -7.88 8.57 -6.12
N VAL A 14 -7.20 7.58 -5.53
CA VAL A 14 -7.50 7.11 -4.17
C VAL A 14 -7.26 8.21 -3.12
N ALA A 15 -6.20 9.02 -3.28
CA ALA A 15 -5.95 10.18 -2.43
C ALA A 15 -7.05 11.25 -2.53
N GLN A 16 -7.65 11.42 -3.72
CA GLN A 16 -8.78 12.31 -3.98
C GLN A 16 -10.12 11.78 -3.47
N GLY A 17 -10.16 10.51 -3.02
CA GLY A 17 -11.31 9.91 -2.37
C GLY A 17 -11.93 8.73 -3.10
N ASP A 18 -11.45 8.38 -4.30
CA ASP A 18 -11.93 7.19 -5.03
C ASP A 18 -11.69 5.91 -4.20
N ALA A 19 -12.63 4.97 -4.33
CA ALA A 19 -12.42 3.62 -3.82
C ALA A 19 -11.28 2.93 -4.59
N VAL A 20 -10.39 2.24 -3.89
CA VAL A 20 -9.29 1.45 -4.49
C VAL A 20 -9.74 0.58 -5.67
N PRO A 21 -10.82 -0.24 -5.56
CA PRO A 21 -11.25 -1.06 -6.69
C PRO A 21 -11.72 -0.24 -7.90
N ALA A 22 -12.36 0.92 -7.68
CA ALA A 22 -12.80 1.80 -8.76
C ALA A 22 -11.61 2.46 -9.47
N ALA A 23 -10.63 2.96 -8.71
CA ALA A 23 -9.42 3.55 -9.26
C ALA A 23 -8.59 2.51 -10.05
N CYS A 24 -8.49 1.27 -9.54
CA CYS A 24 -7.80 0.20 -10.25
C CYS A 24 -8.51 -0.20 -11.55
N ALA A 25 -9.84 -0.31 -11.52
CA ALA A 25 -10.63 -0.61 -12.71
C ALA A 25 -10.48 0.48 -13.79
N ALA A 26 -10.46 1.76 -13.39
CA ALA A 26 -10.30 2.88 -14.31
C ALA A 26 -8.96 2.86 -15.07
N GLU A 27 -7.92 2.32 -14.46
CA GLU A 27 -6.57 2.23 -15.04
C GLU A 27 -6.23 0.81 -15.53
N GLY A 28 -7.17 -0.14 -15.48
CA GLY A 28 -6.99 -1.52 -15.93
C GLY A 28 -5.99 -2.34 -15.10
N LEU A 29 -5.80 -1.99 -13.83
CA LEU A 29 -4.87 -2.68 -12.93
C LEU A 29 -5.56 -3.75 -12.09
N ALA A 30 -4.81 -4.84 -11.82
CA ALA A 30 -5.24 -5.84 -10.85
C ALA A 30 -5.15 -5.28 -9.43
N CYS A 31 -6.27 -5.35 -8.71
CA CYS A 31 -6.35 -5.05 -7.29
C CYS A 31 -6.79 -6.27 -6.50
N GLN A 32 -6.17 -6.47 -5.35
CA GLN A 32 -6.50 -7.52 -4.40
C GLN A 32 -6.77 -6.88 -3.03
N THR A 33 -7.74 -7.43 -2.31
CA THR A 33 -8.07 -7.05 -0.93
C THR A 33 -7.63 -8.15 0.02
N ASP A 34 -7.34 -7.80 1.26
CA ASP A 34 -7.03 -8.75 2.34
C ASP A 34 -5.90 -9.73 1.99
N VAL A 35 -4.85 -9.21 1.35
CA VAL A 35 -3.71 -10.02 0.92
C VAL A 35 -2.79 -10.29 2.09
N THR A 36 -2.60 -11.55 2.39
CA THR A 36 -1.68 -12.00 3.42
C THR A 36 -0.26 -12.07 2.86
N VAL A 37 0.68 -11.39 3.51
CA VAL A 37 2.10 -11.40 3.14
C VAL A 37 3.00 -11.59 4.35
N ASP A 38 4.17 -12.15 4.11
CA ASP A 38 5.16 -12.40 5.13
C ASP A 38 6.07 -11.18 5.35
N ALA A 39 6.02 -10.61 6.55
CA ALA A 39 6.92 -9.57 6.99
C ALA A 39 8.17 -10.18 7.66
N HIS A 40 9.33 -9.82 7.13
CA HIS A 40 10.63 -10.26 7.60
C HIS A 40 11.29 -9.12 8.37
N TYR A 41 11.46 -9.31 9.66
CA TYR A 41 12.30 -8.44 10.48
C TYR A 41 13.65 -9.12 10.63
N ASP A 42 14.73 -8.39 10.34
CA ASP A 42 16.10 -8.90 10.36
C ASP A 42 16.38 -9.69 11.66
N GLY A 43 16.51 -11.02 11.55
CA GLY A 43 16.77 -11.94 12.66
C GLY A 43 15.57 -12.40 13.51
N LYS A 44 14.32 -12.10 13.14
CA LYS A 44 13.09 -12.52 13.86
C LYS A 44 12.24 -13.50 13.05
N PRO A 45 11.38 -14.32 13.71
CA PRO A 45 10.42 -15.16 13.00
C PRO A 45 9.55 -14.32 12.08
N VAL A 46 9.24 -14.90 10.92
CA VAL A 46 8.37 -14.30 9.90
C VAL A 46 7.02 -14.02 10.53
N CYS A 47 6.56 -12.76 10.44
CA CYS A 47 5.24 -12.36 10.88
C CYS A 47 4.34 -12.20 9.66
N THR A 48 3.30 -13.01 9.58
CA THR A 48 2.30 -12.89 8.55
C THR A 48 1.39 -11.68 8.83
N VAL A 49 1.31 -10.75 7.89
CA VAL A 49 0.48 -9.54 7.99
C VAL A 49 -0.55 -9.50 6.87
N THR A 50 -1.78 -9.13 7.21
CA THR A 50 -2.85 -8.91 6.22
C THR A 50 -2.80 -7.47 5.76
N LEU A 51 -2.57 -7.29 4.47
CA LEU A 51 -2.62 -6.00 3.81
C LEU A 51 -4.03 -5.73 3.30
N PRO A 52 -4.58 -4.53 3.57
CA PRO A 52 -5.94 -4.21 3.15
C PRO A 52 -6.05 -4.18 1.63
N TRP A 53 -5.02 -3.67 0.93
CA TRP A 53 -5.02 -3.57 -0.52
C TRP A 53 -3.63 -3.82 -1.13
N VAL A 54 -3.61 -4.54 -2.24
CA VAL A 54 -2.44 -4.70 -3.11
C VAL A 54 -2.84 -4.37 -4.54
N VAL A 55 -2.13 -3.43 -5.17
CA VAL A 55 -2.37 -2.96 -6.54
C VAL A 55 -1.15 -3.27 -7.38
N SER A 56 -1.29 -4.15 -8.37
CA SER A 56 -0.17 -4.55 -9.24
C SER A 56 1.10 -4.92 -8.44
N GLY A 57 0.92 -5.72 -7.39
CA GLY A 57 2.01 -6.13 -6.47
C GLY A 57 2.51 -5.07 -5.50
N HIS A 58 1.91 -3.87 -5.45
CA HIS A 58 2.25 -2.81 -4.51
C HIS A 58 1.24 -2.78 -3.37
N ALA A 59 1.70 -2.92 -2.13
CA ALA A 59 0.84 -2.74 -0.96
C ALA A 59 0.39 -1.29 -0.88
N VAL A 60 -0.90 -1.03 -0.69
CA VAL A 60 -1.45 0.32 -0.53
C VAL A 60 -1.91 0.48 0.91
N LEU A 61 -1.25 1.39 1.63
CA LEU A 61 -1.54 1.70 3.02
C LEU A 61 -1.96 3.16 3.15
N PHE A 62 -2.89 3.44 4.06
CA PHE A 62 -3.42 4.77 4.29
C PHE A 62 -2.80 5.37 5.55
N ALA A 63 -2.34 6.61 5.45
CA ALA A 63 -1.85 7.37 6.59
C ALA A 63 -2.86 8.45 6.99
N ASP A 64 -3.32 8.41 8.23
CA ASP A 64 -4.23 9.41 8.83
C ASP A 64 -3.54 10.74 9.20
N GLY A 65 -2.51 11.16 8.46
CA GLY A 65 -1.82 12.44 8.65
C GLY A 65 -0.94 12.57 9.90
N SER A 66 -0.92 11.56 10.78
CA SER A 66 -0.01 11.53 11.95
C SER A 66 1.41 11.13 11.55
N ALA A 67 2.40 11.94 11.94
CA ALA A 67 3.81 11.62 11.72
C ALA A 67 4.24 10.28 12.36
N VAL A 68 3.59 9.90 13.47
CA VAL A 68 3.82 8.59 14.12
C VAL A 68 3.27 7.46 13.26
N ALA A 69 2.08 7.62 12.69
CA ALA A 69 1.50 6.64 11.78
C ALA A 69 2.39 6.47 10.53
N GLU A 70 2.90 7.57 9.97
CA GLU A 70 3.82 7.52 8.83
C GLU A 70 5.13 6.82 9.17
N ALA A 71 5.71 7.07 10.34
CA ALA A 71 6.93 6.39 10.79
C ALA A 71 6.71 4.88 10.97
N ARG A 72 5.55 4.48 11.52
CA ARG A 72 5.17 3.06 11.67
C ARG A 72 4.96 2.39 10.31
N LEU A 73 4.27 3.04 9.39
CA LEU A 73 4.06 2.54 8.03
C LEU A 73 5.37 2.39 7.26
N ARG A 74 6.30 3.34 7.42
CA ARG A 74 7.64 3.24 6.81
C ARG A 74 8.44 2.08 7.41
N SER A 75 8.36 1.87 8.71
CA SER A 75 9.00 0.71 9.37
C SER A 75 8.39 -0.62 8.94
N LEU A 76 7.08 -0.67 8.70
CA LEU A 76 6.42 -1.86 8.14
C LEU A 76 6.85 -2.09 6.69
N ALA A 77 6.94 -1.03 5.89
CA ALA A 77 7.39 -1.11 4.50
C ALA A 77 8.81 -1.68 4.37
N SER A 78 9.72 -1.35 5.29
CA SER A 78 11.06 -1.95 5.30
C SER A 78 11.08 -3.43 5.69
N ALA A 79 10.04 -3.92 6.38
CA ALA A 79 9.92 -5.32 6.76
C ALA A 79 9.18 -6.17 5.72
N LEU A 80 8.52 -5.55 4.74
CA LEU A 80 7.76 -6.24 3.71
C LEU A 80 8.65 -6.58 2.51
N ALA A 81 8.51 -7.80 1.99
CA ALA A 81 9.21 -8.25 0.79
C ALA A 81 8.63 -7.68 -0.52
N ILE A 82 7.62 -6.80 -0.43
CA ILE A 82 6.92 -6.20 -1.57
C ILE A 82 6.96 -4.67 -1.47
N PRO A 83 6.90 -3.95 -2.60
CA PRO A 83 6.86 -2.49 -2.58
C PRO A 83 5.60 -1.98 -1.87
N VAL A 84 5.75 -0.92 -1.08
CA VAL A 84 4.66 -0.30 -0.32
C VAL A 84 4.47 1.15 -0.73
N CYS A 85 3.21 1.51 -1.00
CA CYS A 85 2.75 2.85 -1.32
C CYS A 85 1.90 3.37 -0.17
N VAL A 86 2.33 4.48 0.43
CA VAL A 86 1.57 5.16 1.49
C VAL A 86 0.78 6.31 0.89
N VAL A 87 -0.54 6.25 1.01
CA VAL A 87 -1.47 7.28 0.53
C VAL A 87 -1.91 8.13 1.71
N ARG A 88 -1.73 9.45 1.59
CA ARG A 88 -2.37 10.41 2.49
C ARG A 88 -3.73 10.76 1.90
N ARG A 89 -4.80 10.36 2.57
CA ARG A 89 -6.15 10.75 2.14
C ARG A 89 -6.36 12.21 2.52
N ALA A 90 -6.80 13.05 1.58
CA ALA A 90 -7.33 14.35 1.93
C ALA A 90 -8.63 14.11 2.72
N ALA A 91 -8.65 14.53 3.98
CA ALA A 91 -9.84 14.46 4.83
C ALA A 91 -10.91 15.46 4.35
#